data_AF-A0AAE0NVN2-F1
#
_entry.id   AF-A0AAE0NVN2-F1
#
_cell.length_a   1.000
_cell.length_b   1.000
_cell.length_c   1.000
_cell.angle_alpha   90.00
_cell.angle_beta   90.00
_cell.angle_gamma   90.00
#
_symmetry.space_group_name_H-M   'P 1'
#
loop_
_entity.id
_entity.type
_entity.pdbx_description
1 polymer ?
#
loop_
_entity_poly.entity_id
_entity_poly.type
_entity_poly.pdbx_seq_one_letter_code
_entity_poly.pdbx_strand_id
1 'polypeptide(L)'
;MKFTTIAVALFSAVVMAQDCPQTTLMPECGATCIKSAASAIGCTGAGYACQCSRSAEVQASALGCVISGCGFDVATTVINAAAAICTACA
;
A
#
# COMPACT_ATOMS: atom_id res chain seq x y z
N MET A 1 7.39 22.14 -35.96
CA MET A 1 6.25 23.04 -35.68
C MET A 1 4.93 22.28 -35.84
N LYS A 2 4.49 21.50 -34.84
CA LYS A 2 3.07 21.27 -34.48
C LYS A 2 2.98 20.34 -33.25
N PHE A 3 3.51 20.81 -32.13
CA PHE A 3 3.14 20.24 -30.84
C PHE A 3 1.76 20.79 -30.51
N THR A 4 0.72 20.07 -30.92
CA THR A 4 -0.66 20.40 -30.57
C THR A 4 -0.85 20.02 -29.11
N THR A 5 -0.65 21.02 -28.26
CA THR A 5 -1.18 21.15 -26.91
C THR A 5 -2.63 20.67 -26.86
N ILE A 6 -2.84 19.43 -26.43
CA ILE A 6 -4.13 18.96 -25.96
C ILE A 6 -4.06 19.02 -24.44
N ALA A 7 -5.05 19.74 -23.90
CA ALA A 7 -5.17 20.17 -22.52
C ALA A 7 -4.79 19.09 -21.50
N VAL A 8 -3.82 19.43 -20.66
CA VAL A 8 -3.68 18.84 -19.33
C VAL A 8 -4.93 19.26 -18.56
N ALA A 9 -5.98 18.44 -18.65
CA ALA A 9 -7.14 18.55 -17.80
C ALA A 9 -6.67 18.36 -16.35
N LEU A 10 -6.91 19.38 -15.54
CA LEU A 10 -6.75 19.37 -14.09
C LEU A 10 -7.65 18.28 -13.50
N PHE A 11 -7.19 17.03 -13.49
CA PHE A 11 -7.71 16.02 -12.59
C PHE A 11 -6.96 16.17 -11.27
N SER A 12 -7.39 17.16 -10.48
CA SER A 12 -7.16 17.16 -9.03
C SER A 12 -8.01 16.06 -8.40
N ALA A 13 -7.64 14.81 -8.65
CA ALA A 13 -8.00 13.66 -7.86
C ALA A 13 -6.75 12.81 -7.83
N VAL A 14 -5.84 13.19 -6.92
CA VAL A 14 -4.67 12.41 -6.58
C VAL A 14 -5.15 11.01 -6.19
N VAL A 15 -5.05 10.08 -7.13
CA VAL A 15 -5.25 8.66 -6.87
C VAL A 15 -3.97 8.23 -6.15
N MET A 16 -4.00 8.19 -4.82
CA MET A 16 -2.87 7.79 -3.98
C MET A 16 -2.62 6.28 -4.11
N ALA A 17 -2.18 5.82 -5.29
CA ALA A 17 -1.75 4.44 -5.50
C ALA A 17 -0.95 4.21 -6.80
N GLN A 18 -0.80 5.21 -7.70
CA GLN A 18 -0.72 4.85 -9.12
C GLN A 18 0.53 4.08 -9.54
N ASP A 19 1.70 4.27 -8.94
CA ASP A 19 2.90 3.50 -9.33
C ASP A 19 3.93 3.48 -8.20
N CYS A 20 3.65 2.73 -7.13
CA CYS A 20 4.68 2.44 -6.13
C CYS A 20 5.45 1.19 -6.56
N PRO A 21 6.68 1.30 -7.12
CA PRO A 21 7.42 0.14 -7.64
C PRO A 21 7.77 -0.87 -6.54
N GLN A 22 7.79 -0.43 -5.27
CA GLN A 22 8.06 -1.29 -4.12
C GLN A 22 6.91 -2.24 -3.77
N THR A 23 5.72 -2.06 -4.36
CA THR A 23 4.61 -3.01 -4.22
C THR A 23 4.95 -4.39 -4.80
N THR A 24 5.92 -4.46 -5.72
CA THR A 24 6.44 -5.73 -6.27
C THR A 24 7.17 -6.59 -5.23
N LEU A 25 7.66 -5.99 -4.15
CA LEU A 25 8.29 -6.71 -3.03
C LEU A 25 7.25 -7.34 -2.10
N MET A 26 5.99 -6.91 -2.19
CA MET A 26 4.91 -7.42 -1.35
C MET A 26 4.38 -8.74 -1.92
N PRO A 27 4.45 -9.86 -1.17
CA PRO A 27 3.81 -11.09 -1.60
C PRO A 27 2.28 -10.90 -1.66
N GLU A 28 1.60 -11.56 -2.60
CA GLU A 28 0.15 -11.37 -2.82
C GLU A 28 -0.70 -11.63 -1.57
N CYS A 29 -0.31 -12.63 -0.77
CA CYS A 29 -0.98 -12.95 0.48
C CYS A 29 -0.86 -11.78 1.49
N GLY A 30 0.31 -11.11 1.52
CA GLY A 30 0.57 -9.94 2.34
C GLY A 30 -0.20 -8.71 1.86
N ALA A 31 -0.24 -8.48 0.54
CA ALA A 31 -1.00 -7.38 -0.05
C ALA A 31 -2.50 -7.47 0.30
N THR A 32 -3.06 -8.67 0.24
CA THR A 32 -4.47 -8.92 0.61
C THR A 32 -4.71 -8.65 2.09
N CYS A 33 -3.82 -9.11 2.98
CA CYS A 33 -3.92 -8.86 4.41
C CYS A 33 -3.77 -7.37 4.76
N ILE A 34 -2.82 -6.67 4.16
CA ILE A 34 -2.63 -5.23 4.35
C ILE A 34 -3.85 -4.45 3.85
N LYS A 35 -4.45 -4.83 2.72
CA LYS A 35 -5.68 -4.20 2.22
C LYS A 35 -6.86 -4.40 3.17
N SER A 36 -7.00 -5.61 3.73
CA SER A 36 -8.03 -5.89 4.73
C SER A 36 -7.81 -5.10 6.02
N ALA A 37 -6.56 -5.04 6.51
CA ALA A 37 -6.18 -4.26 7.68
C ALA A 37 -6.39 -2.76 7.46
N ALA A 38 -5.98 -2.23 6.31
CA ALA A 38 -6.23 -0.85 5.90
C ALA A 38 -7.73 -0.53 5.85
N SER A 39 -8.56 -1.48 5.40
CA SER A 39 -10.01 -1.34 5.40
C SER A 39 -10.56 -1.23 6.82
N ALA A 40 -10.07 -2.06 7.75
CA ALA A 40 -10.49 -2.07 9.14
C ALA A 40 -10.20 -0.75 9.88
N ILE A 41 -9.15 -0.03 9.48
CA ILE A 41 -8.77 1.25 10.09
C ILE A 41 -9.21 2.48 9.26
N GLY A 42 -9.92 2.28 8.15
CA GLY A 42 -10.42 3.36 7.29
C GLY A 42 -9.39 3.98 6.31
N CYS A 43 -8.27 3.31 6.07
CA CYS A 43 -7.19 3.76 5.17
C CYS A 43 -7.29 3.24 3.73
N THR A 44 -8.41 2.62 3.33
CA THR A 44 -8.58 2.05 1.97
C THR A 44 -8.61 3.09 0.85
N GLY A 45 -9.21 4.27 1.10
CA GLY A 45 -9.31 5.35 0.11
C GLY A 45 -8.18 6.38 0.17
N ALA A 46 -7.40 6.38 1.24
CA ALA A 46 -6.35 7.36 1.51
C ALA A 46 -4.94 6.88 1.07
N GLY A 47 -4.87 5.69 0.46
CA GLY A 47 -3.63 5.16 -0.11
C GLY A 47 -2.56 4.80 0.92
N TYR A 48 -1.31 4.73 0.46
CA TYR A 48 -0.17 4.34 1.28
C TYR A 48 0.13 5.38 2.38
N ALA A 49 -0.09 6.67 2.14
CA ALA A 49 0.13 7.72 3.15
C ALA A 49 -0.61 7.44 4.48
N CYS A 50 -1.89 7.07 4.41
CA CYS A 50 -2.68 6.72 5.60
C CYS A 50 -2.21 5.40 6.23
N GLN A 51 -1.97 4.38 5.41
CA GLN A 51 -1.50 3.08 5.88
C GLN A 51 -0.15 3.18 6.59
N CYS A 52 0.73 4.05 6.12
CA CYS A 52 2.06 4.25 6.65
C CYS A 52 2.09 5.16 7.88
N SER A 53 1.26 6.20 7.90
CA SER A 53 1.03 7.01 9.11
C SER A 53 0.46 6.18 10.26
N ARG A 54 -0.26 5.09 9.96
CA ARG A 54 -0.85 4.16 10.92
C ARG A 54 -0.25 2.76 10.81
N SER A 55 1.02 2.68 10.42
CA SER A 55 1.72 1.42 10.11
C SER A 55 1.67 0.42 11.26
N ALA A 56 1.78 0.87 12.50
CA ALA A 56 1.65 0.01 13.68
C ALA A 56 0.25 -0.65 13.78
N GLU A 57 -0.81 0.09 13.50
CA GLU A 57 -2.18 -0.41 13.54
C GLU A 57 -2.48 -1.33 12.36
N VAL A 58 -1.97 -0.99 11.17
CA VAL A 58 -2.03 -1.86 9.98
C VAL A 58 -1.30 -3.17 10.25
N GLN A 59 -0.09 -3.13 10.80
CA GLN A 59 0.68 -4.33 11.12
C GLN A 59 -0.02 -5.20 12.16
N ALA A 60 -0.51 -4.61 13.26
CA ALA A 60 -1.24 -5.35 14.28
C ALA A 60 -2.51 -6.02 13.72
N SER A 61 -3.24 -5.31 12.85
CA SER A 61 -4.46 -5.82 12.22
C SER A 61 -4.18 -6.83 11.10
N ALA A 62 -3.06 -6.70 10.38
CA ALA A 62 -2.63 -7.63 9.33
C ALA A 62 -1.97 -8.89 9.89
N LEU A 63 -1.33 -8.83 11.06
CA LEU A 63 -0.51 -9.92 11.62
C LEU A 63 -1.28 -11.24 11.70
N GLY A 64 -2.52 -11.22 12.21
CA GLY A 64 -3.36 -12.42 12.30
C GLY A 64 -3.70 -13.03 10.93
N CYS A 65 -3.94 -12.18 9.92
CA CYS A 65 -4.18 -12.60 8.55
C CYS A 65 -2.91 -13.17 7.92
N VAL A 66 -1.75 -12.53 8.12
CA VAL A 66 -0.47 -12.97 7.56
C VAL A 66 -0.06 -14.31 8.17
N ILE A 67 -0.15 -14.49 9.48
CA ILE A 67 0.18 -15.76 10.12
C ILE A 67 -0.74 -16.89 9.62
N SER A 68 -2.05 -16.63 9.52
CA SER A 68 -3.03 -17.64 9.13
C SER A 68 -3.05 -17.95 7.63
N GLY A 69 -2.76 -16.95 6.78
CA GLY A 69 -2.90 -17.03 5.32
C GLY A 69 -1.59 -17.08 4.53
N CYS A 70 -0.51 -16.51 5.07
CA CYS A 70 0.83 -16.53 4.46
C CYS A 70 1.81 -17.47 5.15
N GLY A 71 1.58 -17.77 6.44
CA GLY A 71 2.54 -18.46 7.29
C GLY A 71 3.51 -17.50 8.01
N PHE A 72 4.06 -17.98 9.12
CA PHE A 72 4.91 -17.18 10.00
C PHE A 72 6.20 -16.71 9.32
N ASP A 73 6.81 -17.55 8.49
CA ASP A 73 8.06 -17.23 7.77
C ASP A 73 7.91 -16.06 6.80
N VAL A 74 6.69 -15.80 6.31
CA VAL A 74 6.40 -14.72 5.35
C VAL A 74 6.11 -13.39 6.07
N ALA A 75 5.85 -13.42 7.38
CA ALA A 75 5.49 -12.22 8.14
C ALA A 75 6.58 -11.15 8.13
N THR A 76 7.84 -11.55 8.30
CA THR A 76 8.99 -10.64 8.25
C THR A 76 9.16 -10.03 6.85
N THR A 77 8.97 -10.82 5.79
CA THR A 77 9.00 -10.33 4.41
C THR A 77 7.92 -9.27 4.17
N VAL A 78 6.70 -9.50 4.66
CA VAL A 78 5.58 -8.56 4.54
C VAL A 78 5.87 -7.26 5.29
N ILE A 79 6.42 -7.35 6.51
CA ILE A 79 6.79 -6.17 7.31
C ILE A 79 7.86 -5.34 6.59
N ASN A 80 8.91 -6.00 6.08
CA ASN A 80 9.99 -5.31 5.35
C ASN A 80 9.49 -4.68 4.05
N ALA A 81 8.66 -5.38 3.28
CA ALA A 81 8.06 -4.84 2.06
C ALA A 81 7.14 -3.66 2.37
N ALA A 82 6.31 -3.75 3.42
CA ALA A 82 5.46 -2.63 3.86
C ALA A 82 6.29 -1.41 4.26
N ALA A 83 7.39 -1.59 4.99
CA ALA A 83 8.29 -0.50 5.37
C ALA A 83 8.97 0.15 4.14
N ALA A 84 9.38 -0.65 3.15
CA ALA A 84 9.95 -0.15 1.90
C ALA A 84 8.92 0.66 1.09
N ILE A 85 7.67 0.17 0.99
CA ILE A 85 6.56 0.90 0.38
C ILE A 85 6.31 2.22 1.12
N CYS A 86 6.29 2.20 2.46
CA CYS A 86 6.10 3.41 3.23
C CYS A 86 7.23 4.42 3.07
N THR A 87 8.47 3.96 2.90
CA THR A 87 9.61 4.85 2.67
C THR A 87 9.58 5.47 1.28
N ALA A 88 9.15 4.70 0.28
CA ALA A 88 9.18 5.12 -1.12
C ALA A 88 7.90 5.85 -1.59
N CYS A 89 6.77 5.64 -0.92
CA CYS A 89 5.45 5.93 -1.47
C CYS A 89 4.43 6.51 -0.49
N ALA A 90 4.81 6.76 0.77
CA ALA A 90 3.95 7.45 1.76
C ALA A 90 4.19 8.94 1.82
#